data_AF-A0A968TND5-F1
#
_entry.id   AF-A0A968TND5-F1
#
_cell.length_a   1.000
_cell.length_b   1.000
_cell.length_c   1.000
_cell.angle_alpha   90.00
_cell.angle_beta   90.00
_cell.angle_gamma   90.00
#
_symmetry.space_group_name_H-M   'P 1'
#
loop_
_entity.id
_entity.type
_entity.pdbx_description
1 polymer ?
#
loop_
_entity_poly.entity_id
_entity_poly.type
_entity_poly.pdbx_seq_one_letter_code
_entity_poly.pdbx_strand_id
1 'polypeptide(L)'
;MYDLGEPYTDSNGNGARDLGELFTDQSIKLNLEWLINNAQAQLFLPKSGNITQGIWTGTGWVLRSPNDAGMIISGGYSGGYATSHGTVQSPVISTNYNYNPVSTYRPPTQPVPSYTPPVTTQRFYAADPVDMATGAFTYAAEDMATGVESAPRGLAFSRHYSSILAGRDDQNLGHGWTHNLHLRAEARTASDEALGMGSAQQAVAFLVAVTAASDLYRTDATPKEWGTAALVVGWFVDQMRNNAVSVRMGQEVVQFIKQPDGTYTPPPGMTMTLSKVSNAYQLKQRLGNTIHFDTVGKASKIVDVDGREMNFNYHTSGANNGFINYVEDHAGRRYTFAYSGNHIANITDNTSPSRSISFGYDTTHWNLSNATDPEGKTYRYDYSVADDPGNTTASEHRIVRLRNHDGETITQNVWDSLGRVERQFLHGDPNKTFRLYYTGRDNYEVNPQGGVTHYYYDERGRASGTKDPDGNVSSMTYDGQDRVVTRTTGANETTTFHYDAAHNLTRIDHPRGGGNTTLVYDSLHRLDLVTDPNGIQTDYVYFTRETATGKDRPQFIKAPTEPLMSP
;
A
#
# COMPACT_ATOMS: atom_id res chain seq x y z
N MET A 1 -4.74 -50.81 -1.51
CA MET A 1 -5.86 -51.17 -2.41
C MET A 1 -7.05 -50.31 -2.03
N TYR A 2 -7.16 -49.15 -2.68
CA TYR A 2 -8.40 -48.41 -2.81
C TYR A 2 -8.48 -48.03 -4.28
N ASP A 3 -9.63 -48.32 -4.85
CA ASP A 3 -9.95 -48.34 -6.27
C ASP A 3 -9.75 -46.94 -6.88
N LEU A 4 -8.88 -46.84 -7.89
CA LEU A 4 -8.73 -45.64 -8.70
C LEU A 4 -9.89 -45.65 -9.69
N GLY A 5 -10.95 -44.91 -9.35
CA GLY A 5 -12.10 -44.73 -10.22
C GLY A 5 -11.65 -44.31 -11.62
N GLU A 6 -12.19 -45.00 -12.63
CA GLU A 6 -11.90 -44.80 -14.04
C GLU A 6 -12.09 -43.33 -14.46
N PRO A 7 -11.24 -42.79 -15.35
CA PRO A 7 -11.38 -41.44 -15.86
C PRO A 7 -12.69 -41.28 -16.63
N TYR A 8 -13.41 -40.19 -16.37
CA TYR A 8 -14.58 -39.83 -17.17
C TYR A 8 -14.12 -39.44 -18.58
N THR A 9 -14.39 -40.30 -19.56
CA THR A 9 -14.44 -39.96 -20.98
C THR A 9 -15.87 -39.67 -21.35
N ASP A 10 -16.13 -38.51 -21.96
CA ASP A 10 -17.40 -38.31 -22.66
C ASP A 10 -17.51 -39.31 -23.84
N SER A 11 -18.71 -39.45 -24.40
CA SER A 11 -18.98 -40.36 -25.53
C SER A 11 -18.21 -40.04 -26.81
N ASN A 12 -17.44 -38.94 -26.83
CA ASN A 12 -16.63 -38.47 -27.95
C ASN A 12 -15.12 -38.63 -27.72
N GLY A 13 -14.71 -39.26 -26.60
CA GLY A 13 -13.31 -39.55 -26.28
C GLY A 13 -12.51 -38.35 -25.76
N ASN A 14 -13.15 -37.26 -25.34
CA ASN A 14 -12.44 -36.13 -24.74
C ASN A 14 -12.14 -36.46 -23.27
N GLY A 15 -10.95 -37.01 -23.02
CA GLY A 15 -10.48 -37.37 -21.68
C GLY A 15 -10.17 -36.15 -20.80
N ALA A 16 -10.55 -36.23 -19.52
CA ALA A 16 -10.09 -35.33 -18.48
C ALA A 16 -8.58 -35.45 -18.24
N ARG A 17 -7.99 -34.35 -17.76
CA ARG A 17 -6.56 -34.11 -17.49
C ARG A 17 -5.96 -35.15 -16.54
N ASP A 18 -4.73 -35.57 -16.85
CA ASP A 18 -3.84 -36.21 -15.88
C ASP A 18 -3.30 -35.12 -14.92
N LEU A 19 -3.41 -35.33 -13.61
CA LEU A 19 -3.01 -34.37 -12.58
C LEU A 19 -1.50 -34.42 -12.26
N GLY A 20 -0.71 -35.17 -13.03
CA GLY A 20 0.72 -35.39 -12.81
C GLY A 20 1.69 -34.74 -13.81
N GLU A 21 1.23 -34.13 -14.91
CA GLU A 21 2.16 -33.60 -15.93
C GLU A 21 2.68 -32.19 -15.60
N LEU A 22 4.00 -32.04 -15.63
CA LEU A 22 4.70 -30.75 -15.54
C LEU A 22 4.18 -29.78 -16.60
N PHE A 23 4.06 -28.50 -16.25
CA PHE A 23 3.45 -27.36 -16.98
C PHE A 23 3.98 -27.06 -18.40
N THR A 24 4.72 -27.96 -19.04
CA THR A 24 5.43 -27.72 -20.30
C THR A 24 4.61 -27.97 -21.57
N ASP A 25 3.43 -28.60 -21.50
CA ASP A 25 2.50 -28.68 -22.64
C ASP A 25 1.07 -28.32 -22.24
N GLN A 26 0.68 -27.07 -22.49
CA GLN A 26 -0.68 -26.57 -22.23
C GLN A 26 -1.56 -26.56 -23.49
N SER A 27 -1.24 -27.36 -24.50
CA SER A 27 -2.05 -27.42 -25.72
C SER A 27 -3.41 -28.09 -25.48
N ILE A 28 -4.48 -27.50 -26.02
CA ILE A 28 -5.82 -28.10 -26.03
C ILE A 28 -5.87 -29.10 -27.17
N LYS A 29 -6.29 -30.34 -26.89
CA LYS A 29 -6.60 -31.34 -27.92
C LYS A 29 -8.11 -31.38 -28.15
N LEU A 30 -8.55 -31.26 -29.40
CA LEU A 30 -9.97 -31.30 -29.76
C LEU A 30 -10.20 -32.32 -30.89
N ASN A 31 -11.12 -33.27 -30.68
CA ASN A 31 -11.61 -34.16 -31.72
C ASN A 31 -12.62 -33.41 -32.62
N LEU A 32 -12.35 -33.34 -33.93
CA LEU A 32 -13.16 -32.63 -34.92
C LEU A 32 -14.22 -33.51 -35.61
N GLU A 33 -14.35 -34.79 -35.23
CA GLU A 33 -15.36 -35.70 -35.83
C GLU A 33 -16.79 -35.19 -35.69
N TRP A 34 -17.10 -34.49 -34.59
CA TRP A 34 -18.41 -33.88 -34.42
C TRP A 34 -18.73 -32.82 -35.48
N LEU A 35 -17.73 -32.04 -35.94
CA LEU A 35 -17.90 -31.03 -37.00
C LEU A 35 -18.18 -31.67 -38.36
N ILE A 36 -17.62 -32.85 -38.63
CA ILE A 36 -17.86 -33.60 -39.87
C ILE A 36 -19.35 -33.94 -39.99
N ASN A 37 -20.01 -34.21 -38.86
CA ASN A 37 -21.43 -34.59 -38.81
C ASN A 37 -22.38 -33.39 -38.67
N ASN A 38 -21.87 -32.17 -38.51
CA ASN A 38 -22.68 -30.95 -38.30
C ASN A 38 -22.31 -29.87 -39.32
N ALA A 39 -22.82 -30.01 -40.55
CA ALA A 39 -22.44 -29.18 -41.71
C ALA A 39 -22.72 -27.66 -41.57
N GLN A 40 -23.51 -27.25 -40.58
CA GLN A 40 -23.78 -25.84 -40.28
C GLN A 40 -22.91 -25.29 -39.14
N ALA A 41 -22.07 -26.11 -38.52
CA ALA A 41 -21.14 -25.69 -37.49
C ALA A 41 -19.85 -25.14 -38.10
N GLN A 42 -19.35 -24.05 -37.52
CA GLN A 42 -18.10 -23.39 -37.86
C GLN A 42 -17.19 -23.43 -36.63
N LEU A 43 -15.97 -23.94 -36.82
CA LEU A 43 -14.92 -23.92 -35.81
C LEU A 43 -13.82 -22.95 -36.24
N PHE A 44 -13.50 -22.00 -35.37
CA PHE A 44 -12.43 -21.04 -35.55
C PHE A 44 -11.23 -21.46 -34.73
N LEU A 45 -10.11 -21.66 -35.42
CA LEU A 45 -8.87 -22.14 -34.84
C LEU A 45 -7.79 -21.04 -34.97
N PRO A 46 -7.01 -20.76 -33.91
CA PRO A 46 -5.83 -19.91 -33.99
C PRO A 46 -4.84 -20.45 -35.02
N LYS A 47 -4.22 -19.53 -35.77
CA LYS A 47 -3.29 -19.86 -36.87
C LYS A 47 -2.06 -20.66 -36.42
N SER A 48 -1.71 -20.63 -35.13
CA SER A 48 -0.55 -21.31 -34.54
C SER A 48 -0.81 -22.76 -34.09
N GLY A 49 -1.99 -23.33 -34.35
CA GLY A 49 -2.30 -24.72 -34.01
C GLY A 49 -1.94 -25.73 -35.11
N ASN A 50 -1.74 -27.00 -34.73
CA ASN A 50 -1.52 -28.12 -35.65
C ASN A 50 -2.80 -28.96 -35.79
N ILE A 51 -3.08 -29.44 -37.01
CA ILE A 51 -4.20 -30.35 -37.29
C ILE A 51 -3.63 -31.65 -37.84
N THR A 52 -3.87 -32.76 -37.14
CA THR A 52 -3.44 -34.10 -37.55
C THR A 52 -4.61 -35.05 -37.44
N GLN A 53 -5.00 -35.68 -38.55
CA GLN A 53 -5.99 -36.76 -38.59
C GLN A 53 -7.31 -36.44 -37.82
N GLY A 54 -7.90 -35.27 -38.07
CA GLY A 54 -9.16 -34.87 -37.42
C GLY A 54 -9.02 -34.40 -35.97
N ILE A 55 -7.79 -34.27 -35.47
CA ILE A 55 -7.51 -33.74 -34.13
C ILE A 55 -6.78 -32.41 -34.28
N TRP A 56 -7.24 -31.39 -33.56
CA TRP A 56 -6.53 -30.11 -33.46
C TRP A 56 -5.77 -30.00 -32.14
N THR A 57 -4.56 -29.44 -32.18
CA THR A 57 -3.74 -29.07 -31.01
C THR A 57 -3.30 -27.61 -31.07
N GLY A 58 -3.55 -26.83 -30.01
CA GLY A 58 -3.11 -25.43 -29.94
C GLY A 58 -3.62 -24.65 -28.72
N THR A 59 -3.63 -23.31 -28.80
CA THR A 59 -3.85 -22.41 -27.65
C THR A 59 -5.32 -22.00 -27.39
N GLY A 60 -6.26 -22.32 -28.27
CA GLY A 60 -7.70 -22.15 -28.02
C GLY A 60 -8.56 -22.49 -29.24
N TRP A 61 -9.88 -22.52 -29.07
CA TRP A 61 -10.84 -22.64 -30.17
C TRP A 61 -12.15 -21.90 -29.87
N VAL A 62 -12.87 -21.52 -30.92
CA VAL A 62 -14.24 -20.97 -30.84
C VAL A 62 -15.15 -21.80 -31.73
N LEU A 63 -16.25 -22.31 -31.18
CA LEU A 63 -17.26 -23.08 -31.89
C LEU A 63 -18.54 -22.25 -32.04
N ARG A 64 -19.13 -22.33 -33.23
CA ARG A 64 -20.45 -21.80 -33.55
C ARG A 64 -21.26 -22.83 -34.33
N SER A 65 -22.49 -23.08 -33.93
CA SER A 65 -23.52 -23.79 -34.71
C SER A 65 -24.81 -22.98 -34.67
N PRO A 66 -25.84 -23.32 -35.46
CA PRO A 66 -27.15 -22.67 -35.36
C PRO A 66 -27.77 -22.74 -33.96
N ASN A 67 -27.40 -23.76 -33.17
CA ASN A 67 -27.98 -24.02 -31.86
C ASN A 67 -26.98 -23.86 -30.71
N ASP A 68 -25.66 -23.85 -30.97
CA ASP A 68 -24.62 -23.90 -29.94
C ASP A 68 -23.51 -22.85 -30.17
N ALA A 69 -22.95 -22.30 -29.10
CA ALA A 69 -21.74 -21.48 -29.16
C ALA A 69 -20.86 -21.77 -27.94
N GLY A 70 -19.54 -21.86 -28.12
CA GLY A 70 -18.60 -22.13 -27.04
C GLY A 70 -17.17 -21.69 -27.35
N MET A 71 -16.35 -21.45 -26.31
CA MET A 71 -14.96 -21.06 -26.48
C MET A 71 -14.05 -21.59 -25.37
N ILE A 72 -12.87 -22.09 -25.74
CA ILE A 72 -11.84 -22.54 -24.78
C ILE A 72 -10.49 -21.90 -25.15
N ILE A 73 -9.74 -21.49 -24.12
CA ILE A 73 -8.38 -20.95 -24.24
C ILE A 73 -7.45 -21.75 -23.30
N SER A 74 -6.20 -22.00 -23.72
CA SER A 74 -5.19 -22.71 -22.93
C SER A 74 -4.76 -21.90 -21.70
N GLY A 75 -4.14 -22.56 -20.71
CA GLY A 75 -3.63 -21.87 -19.51
C GLY A 75 -4.61 -21.71 -18.35
N GLY A 76 -5.70 -22.47 -18.36
CA GLY A 76 -6.67 -22.49 -17.25
C GLY A 76 -7.77 -21.43 -17.32
N TYR A 77 -7.85 -20.68 -18.41
CA TYR A 77 -8.90 -19.69 -18.67
C TYR A 77 -10.00 -20.29 -19.56
N SER A 78 -11.21 -20.44 -19.02
CA SER A 78 -12.35 -20.99 -19.75
C SER A 78 -13.35 -19.88 -20.11
N GLY A 79 -13.78 -19.82 -21.36
CA GLY A 79 -14.86 -18.95 -21.80
C GLY A 79 -16.23 -19.61 -21.84
N GLY A 80 -16.34 -20.84 -21.34
CA GLY A 80 -17.58 -21.64 -21.28
C GLY A 80 -17.63 -22.76 -22.33
N TYR A 81 -18.25 -23.89 -21.97
CA TYR A 81 -18.57 -24.98 -22.89
C TYR A 81 -19.75 -24.62 -23.79
N ALA A 82 -19.87 -25.28 -24.95
CA ALA A 82 -20.99 -25.04 -25.85
C ALA A 82 -22.34 -25.39 -25.19
N THR A 83 -23.27 -24.43 -25.11
CA THR A 83 -24.63 -24.65 -24.62
C THR A 83 -25.66 -24.41 -25.71
N SER A 84 -26.73 -25.20 -25.72
CA SER A 84 -27.83 -25.04 -26.68
C SER A 84 -28.67 -23.78 -26.39
N HIS A 85 -29.20 -23.14 -27.44
CA HIS A 85 -30.14 -22.03 -27.32
C HIS A 85 -31.46 -22.53 -26.71
N GLY A 86 -31.69 -22.23 -25.43
CA GLY A 86 -33.00 -22.33 -24.80
C GLY A 86 -33.65 -20.96 -24.66
N THR A 87 -34.97 -20.88 -24.76
CA THR A 87 -35.74 -19.73 -24.23
C THR A 87 -35.38 -19.53 -22.77
N VAL A 88 -34.99 -18.32 -22.38
CA VAL A 88 -34.77 -17.97 -20.96
C VAL A 88 -36.11 -18.10 -20.23
N GLN A 89 -36.36 -19.26 -19.64
CA GLN A 89 -37.32 -19.37 -18.55
C GLN A 89 -36.68 -18.70 -17.35
N SER A 90 -37.37 -17.72 -16.74
CA SER A 90 -36.94 -17.12 -15.49
C SER A 90 -36.49 -18.21 -14.51
N PRO A 91 -35.35 -18.06 -13.83
CA PRO A 91 -34.78 -19.14 -13.05
C PRO A 91 -35.79 -19.59 -12.00
N VAL A 92 -36.20 -20.86 -12.05
CA VAL A 92 -36.79 -21.52 -10.89
C VAL A 92 -35.65 -21.61 -9.88
N ILE A 93 -35.83 -20.98 -8.72
CA ILE A 93 -34.90 -21.09 -7.60
C ILE A 93 -34.82 -22.58 -7.23
N SER A 94 -33.75 -23.25 -7.67
CA SER A 94 -33.42 -24.56 -7.16
C SER A 94 -32.84 -24.37 -5.77
N THR A 95 -33.58 -24.78 -4.75
CA THR A 95 -33.12 -24.80 -3.35
C THR A 95 -32.18 -25.98 -3.06
N ASN A 96 -31.82 -26.80 -4.06
CA ASN A 96 -30.96 -27.96 -3.88
C ASN A 96 -29.85 -27.98 -4.93
N TYR A 97 -28.84 -27.13 -4.74
CA TYR A 97 -27.54 -27.34 -5.37
C TYR A 97 -26.54 -27.72 -4.27
N ASN A 98 -26.26 -29.02 -4.17
CA ASN A 98 -25.19 -29.54 -3.32
C ASN A 98 -23.85 -29.19 -3.96
N TYR A 99 -23.35 -28.01 -3.61
CA TYR A 99 -21.95 -27.64 -3.79
C TYR A 99 -21.09 -28.67 -3.06
N ASN A 100 -20.23 -29.40 -3.77
CA ASN A 100 -19.25 -30.31 -3.18
C ASN A 100 -17.90 -29.59 -3.08
N PRO A 101 -17.49 -29.09 -1.89
CA PRO A 101 -16.33 -28.20 -1.75
C PRO A 101 -14.96 -28.90 -1.75
N VAL A 102 -14.86 -30.18 -2.09
CA VAL A 102 -13.62 -30.96 -1.88
C VAL A 102 -13.18 -31.69 -3.16
N SER A 103 -12.58 -30.98 -4.11
CA SER A 103 -11.39 -31.46 -4.84
C SER A 103 -10.72 -30.36 -5.67
N THR A 104 -9.57 -29.92 -5.14
CA THR A 104 -8.39 -29.42 -5.87
C THR A 104 -8.45 -28.12 -6.69
N TYR A 105 -8.98 -27.04 -6.11
CA TYR A 105 -8.23 -25.76 -6.16
C TYR A 105 -7.50 -25.62 -4.83
N ARG A 106 -6.20 -25.94 -4.83
CA ARG A 106 -5.33 -25.56 -3.71
C ARG A 106 -4.73 -24.21 -4.10
N PRO A 107 -5.21 -23.08 -3.56
CA PRO A 107 -4.54 -21.80 -3.75
C PRO A 107 -3.07 -21.96 -3.33
N PRO A 108 -2.14 -21.21 -3.94
CA PRO A 108 -0.76 -21.18 -3.49
C PRO A 108 -0.72 -21.00 -1.97
N THR A 109 -0.03 -21.90 -1.27
CA THR A 109 0.11 -21.86 0.20
C THR A 109 1.02 -20.73 0.69
N GLN A 110 1.34 -19.77 -0.18
CA GLN A 110 1.81 -18.48 0.28
C GLN A 110 0.65 -17.49 0.16
N PRO A 111 0.17 -16.92 1.27
CA PRO A 111 -0.63 -15.71 1.16
C PRO A 111 0.24 -14.69 0.42
N VAL A 112 -0.11 -14.41 -0.84
CA VAL A 112 0.35 -13.18 -1.47
C VAL A 112 -0.26 -12.09 -0.60
N PRO A 113 0.53 -11.26 0.09
CA PRO A 113 -0.06 -10.26 0.97
C PRO A 113 -0.88 -9.32 0.10
N SER A 114 -2.20 -9.45 0.11
CA SER A 114 -3.13 -8.40 -0.31
C SER A 114 -3.08 -7.33 0.76
N TYR A 115 -1.98 -6.60 0.78
CA TYR A 115 -1.84 -5.40 1.57
C TYR A 115 -2.10 -4.27 0.60
N THR A 116 -3.28 -3.66 0.70
CA THR A 116 -3.48 -2.31 0.19
C THR A 116 -2.51 -1.45 1.01
N PRO A 117 -1.43 -0.94 0.41
CA PRO A 117 -0.57 -0.03 1.15
C PRO A 117 -1.41 1.16 1.59
N PRO A 118 -1.20 1.67 2.81
CA PRO A 118 -1.95 2.81 3.28
C PRO A 118 -1.66 3.94 2.30
N VAL A 119 -2.67 4.29 1.51
CA VAL A 119 -2.71 5.58 0.86
C VAL A 119 -2.48 6.58 2.00
N THR A 120 -1.59 7.54 1.81
CA THR A 120 -1.36 8.63 2.77
C THR A 120 -2.61 9.50 2.82
N THR A 121 -3.65 8.98 3.46
CA THR A 121 -4.92 9.63 3.71
C THR A 121 -4.85 10.25 5.09
N GLN A 122 -5.63 11.30 5.29
CA GLN A 122 -5.83 11.84 6.62
C GLN A 122 -6.37 10.74 7.53
N ARG A 123 -5.68 10.51 8.65
CA ARG A 123 -6.04 9.50 9.65
C ARG A 123 -6.65 10.19 10.85
N PHE A 124 -7.63 9.54 11.45
CA PHE A 124 -8.10 9.89 12.77
C PHE A 124 -7.49 8.93 13.79
N TYR A 125 -6.92 9.51 14.84
CA TYR A 125 -6.40 8.76 15.97
C TYR A 125 -7.29 9.01 17.18
N ALA A 126 -7.49 7.97 17.97
CA ALA A 126 -8.02 8.07 19.33
C ALA A 126 -7.06 8.87 20.22
N ALA A 127 -7.50 9.21 21.44
CA ALA A 127 -6.74 10.04 22.37
C ALA A 127 -5.38 9.43 22.81
N ASP A 128 -5.21 8.12 22.69
CA ASP A 128 -3.97 7.36 22.93
C ASP A 128 -3.85 6.37 21.73
N PRO A 129 -2.71 6.31 21.01
CA PRO A 129 -2.74 6.35 19.54
C PRO A 129 -3.18 5.03 18.90
N VAL A 130 -4.50 4.91 18.74
CA VAL A 130 -5.17 3.91 17.91
C VAL A 130 -5.66 4.59 16.65
N ASP A 131 -5.24 4.06 15.49
CA ASP A 131 -5.78 4.45 14.19
C ASP A 131 -7.25 4.01 14.12
N MET A 132 -8.19 4.97 14.14
CA MET A 132 -9.61 4.67 14.20
C MET A 132 -10.17 4.10 12.90
N ALA A 133 -9.42 4.12 11.79
CA ALA A 133 -9.85 3.49 10.55
C ALA A 133 -9.61 1.97 10.60
N THR A 134 -8.44 1.57 11.10
CA THR A 134 -8.01 0.16 11.12
C THR A 134 -8.13 -0.50 12.48
N GLY A 135 -8.28 0.27 13.55
CA GLY A 135 -8.17 -0.17 14.94
C GLY A 135 -6.76 -0.57 15.36
N ALA A 136 -5.73 -0.12 14.63
CA ALA A 136 -4.35 -0.51 14.90
C ALA A 136 -3.73 0.38 15.97
N PHE A 137 -3.07 -0.21 16.96
CA PHE A 137 -2.18 0.54 17.85
C PHE A 137 -0.93 0.91 17.07
N THR A 138 -0.51 2.17 17.20
CA THR A 138 0.70 2.69 16.56
C THR A 138 1.60 3.32 17.60
N TYR A 139 2.91 3.16 17.43
CA TYR A 139 3.88 3.79 18.29
C TYR A 139 5.11 4.18 17.48
N ALA A 140 5.72 5.31 17.78
CA ALA A 140 6.93 5.79 17.12
C ALA A 140 7.87 6.40 18.16
N ALA A 141 9.16 6.20 17.96
CA ALA A 141 10.20 6.79 18.78
C ALA A 141 11.38 7.19 17.89
N GLU A 142 11.86 8.42 18.04
CA GLU A 142 13.18 8.81 17.53
C GLU A 142 14.22 8.48 18.61
N ASP A 143 15.07 7.49 18.34
CA ASP A 143 16.00 6.98 19.35
C ASP A 143 17.37 7.70 19.31
N MET A 144 17.79 8.18 18.13
CA MET A 144 19.05 8.93 17.99
C MET A 144 19.10 9.76 16.69
N ALA A 145 19.39 11.06 16.83
CA ALA A 145 19.63 11.96 15.69
C ALA A 145 21.02 12.61 15.74
N THR A 146 21.58 12.85 14.56
CA THR A 146 22.80 13.62 14.31
C THR A 146 22.63 14.52 13.11
N GLY A 147 23.12 15.76 13.20
CA GLY A 147 22.77 16.80 12.22
C GLY A 147 21.43 17.46 12.53
N VAL A 148 21.11 18.54 11.81
CA VAL A 148 19.94 19.40 12.07
C VAL A 148 18.97 19.47 10.88
N GLU A 149 19.24 18.70 9.83
CA GLU A 149 18.49 18.69 8.57
C GLU A 149 18.02 17.28 8.25
N SER A 150 17.03 17.15 7.37
CA SER A 150 16.56 15.85 6.89
C SER A 150 17.62 15.15 6.03
N ALA A 151 17.48 13.83 5.86
CA ALA A 151 18.32 13.07 4.93
C ALA A 151 18.30 13.72 3.53
N PRO A 152 19.46 13.87 2.86
CA PRO A 152 20.77 13.29 3.17
C PRO A 152 21.70 14.18 4.03
N ARG A 153 21.20 15.29 4.56
CA ARG A 153 22.01 16.29 5.26
C ARG A 153 22.05 16.14 6.78
N GLY A 154 21.20 15.28 7.34
CA GLY A 154 21.31 14.75 8.69
C GLY A 154 20.96 13.27 8.70
N LEU A 155 21.24 12.62 9.83
CA LEU A 155 21.09 11.19 10.03
C LEU A 155 20.36 10.94 11.34
N ALA A 156 19.14 10.41 11.24
CA ALA A 156 18.31 10.05 12.37
C ALA A 156 17.88 8.58 12.25
N PHE A 157 17.72 7.92 13.39
CA PHE A 157 17.15 6.59 13.49
C PHE A 157 15.90 6.67 14.35
N SER A 158 14.80 6.21 13.77
CA SER A 158 13.49 6.18 14.41
C SER A 158 12.86 4.81 14.18
N ARG A 159 12.34 4.24 15.26
CA ARG A 159 11.56 3.01 15.24
C ARG A 159 10.10 3.31 15.19
N HIS A 160 9.39 2.39 14.57
CA HIS A 160 7.97 2.48 14.45
C HIS A 160 7.31 1.12 14.60
N TYR A 161 6.23 1.09 15.36
CA TYR A 161 5.40 -0.07 15.58
C TYR A 161 4.02 0.15 14.98
N SER A 162 3.46 -0.91 14.39
CA SER A 162 2.04 -0.97 14.08
C SER A 162 1.51 -2.37 14.31
N SER A 163 0.42 -2.51 15.06
CA SER A 163 -0.18 -3.81 15.34
C SER A 163 -0.75 -4.50 14.09
N ILE A 164 -1.01 -3.76 13.01
CA ILE A 164 -1.39 -4.36 11.71
C ILE A 164 -0.24 -5.17 11.09
N LEU A 165 0.99 -4.87 11.50
CA LEU A 165 2.21 -5.55 11.05
C LEU A 165 2.68 -6.60 12.07
N ALA A 166 1.92 -6.90 13.13
CA ALA A 166 2.34 -7.83 14.19
C ALA A 166 2.77 -9.22 13.66
N GLY A 167 2.18 -9.69 12.56
CA GLY A 167 2.62 -10.95 11.92
C GLY A 167 3.94 -10.86 11.12
N ARG A 168 4.61 -9.71 11.05
CA ARG A 168 5.79 -9.48 10.20
C ARG A 168 7.04 -9.15 11.00
N ASP A 169 8.13 -9.83 10.66
CA ASP A 169 9.48 -9.58 11.14
C ASP A 169 10.47 -9.49 9.96
N ASP A 170 10.18 -8.59 9.00
CA ASP A 170 10.95 -8.42 7.76
C ASP A 170 11.93 -7.23 7.80
N GLN A 171 12.14 -6.62 8.99
CA GLN A 171 12.91 -5.38 9.20
C GLN A 171 14.03 -5.51 10.26
N ASN A 172 14.34 -6.73 10.71
CA ASN A 172 15.35 -7.02 11.72
C ASN A 172 15.12 -6.35 13.10
N LEU A 173 13.93 -5.83 13.40
CA LEU A 173 13.58 -5.23 14.69
C LEU A 173 12.54 -6.03 15.47
N GLY A 174 12.15 -7.21 15.01
CA GLY A 174 11.10 -8.01 15.63
C GLY A 174 9.72 -7.68 15.09
N HIS A 175 8.76 -8.49 15.50
CA HIS A 175 7.42 -8.49 14.97
C HIS A 175 6.68 -7.14 15.14
N GLY A 176 6.09 -6.63 14.05
CA GLY A 176 5.33 -5.37 14.03
C GLY A 176 6.19 -4.10 14.00
N TRP A 177 7.52 -4.24 14.10
CA TRP A 177 8.44 -3.11 14.08
C TRP A 177 9.04 -2.87 12.69
N THR A 178 9.23 -1.59 12.37
CA THR A 178 9.98 -1.08 11.22
C THR A 178 10.85 0.09 11.68
N HIS A 179 11.77 0.54 10.83
CA HIS A 179 12.55 1.74 11.08
C HIS A 179 12.74 2.58 9.81
N ASN A 180 12.95 3.88 9.99
CA ASN A 180 13.07 4.85 8.91
C ASN A 180 14.22 4.57 7.92
N LEU A 181 15.29 3.89 8.38
CA LEU A 181 16.43 3.50 7.53
C LEU A 181 16.25 2.18 6.75
N HIS A 182 15.13 1.46 6.90
CA HIS A 182 14.83 0.31 6.05
C HIS A 182 13.92 0.71 4.88
N LEU A 183 14.57 1.22 3.84
CA LEU A 183 13.91 1.69 2.62
C LEU A 183 13.93 0.59 1.55
N ARG A 184 12.75 0.26 1.02
CA ARG A 184 12.56 -0.83 0.05
C ARG A 184 11.63 -0.45 -1.08
N ALA A 185 11.96 -0.86 -2.30
CA ALA A 185 11.10 -0.80 -3.47
C ALA A 185 10.85 -2.21 -3.99
N GLU A 186 9.62 -2.69 -3.87
CA GLU A 186 9.27 -4.09 -4.13
C GLU A 186 8.19 -4.19 -5.22
N ALA A 187 8.41 -5.06 -6.20
CA ALA A 187 7.39 -5.35 -7.20
C ALA A 187 6.20 -6.08 -6.54
N ARG A 188 4.99 -5.66 -6.90
CA ARG A 188 3.72 -6.17 -6.37
C ARG A 188 2.68 -6.25 -7.49
N THR A 189 1.57 -6.91 -7.17
CA THR A 189 0.34 -6.86 -7.96
C THR A 189 -0.67 -5.99 -7.22
N ALA A 190 -1.31 -5.09 -7.95
CA ALA A 190 -2.28 -4.12 -7.48
C ALA A 190 -3.53 -4.22 -8.37
N SER A 191 -4.41 -5.17 -8.02
CA SER A 191 -5.63 -5.44 -8.77
C SER A 191 -6.67 -4.34 -8.60
N ASP A 192 -6.78 -3.78 -7.40
CA ASP A 192 -7.85 -2.85 -7.05
C ASP A 192 -7.71 -1.55 -7.85
N GLU A 193 -6.51 -0.98 -7.88
CA GLU A 193 -6.20 0.21 -8.66
C GLU A 193 -6.35 -0.04 -10.15
N ALA A 194 -5.93 -1.21 -10.63
CA ALA A 194 -6.09 -1.59 -12.04
C ALA A 194 -7.57 -1.72 -12.45
N LEU A 195 -8.44 -2.13 -11.52
CA LEU A 195 -9.89 -2.28 -11.72
C LEU A 195 -10.69 -1.01 -11.40
N GLY A 196 -10.03 0.13 -11.17
CA GLY A 196 -10.68 1.42 -11.04
C GLY A 196 -10.96 1.88 -9.60
N MET A 197 -10.42 1.19 -8.59
CA MET A 197 -10.45 1.67 -7.20
C MET A 197 -9.40 2.78 -6.93
N GLY A 198 -8.49 3.01 -7.88
CA GLY A 198 -7.50 4.10 -7.86
C GLY A 198 -7.91 5.32 -8.70
N SER A 199 -6.94 6.04 -9.24
CA SER A 199 -7.21 7.10 -10.23
C SER A 199 -7.57 6.50 -11.60
N ALA A 200 -8.28 7.28 -12.43
CA ALA A 200 -8.53 6.91 -13.82
C ALA A 200 -7.22 6.67 -14.59
N GLN A 201 -6.13 7.37 -14.24
CA GLN A 201 -4.81 7.16 -14.81
C GLN A 201 -4.22 5.79 -14.42
N GLN A 202 -4.40 5.36 -13.16
CA GLN A 202 -3.97 4.02 -12.71
C GLN A 202 -4.77 2.89 -13.41
N ALA A 203 -6.01 3.16 -13.81
CA ALA A 203 -6.89 2.19 -14.47
C ALA A 203 -6.86 2.25 -16.02
N VAL A 204 -5.88 2.93 -16.64
CA VAL A 204 -5.83 3.12 -18.10
C VAL A 204 -5.91 1.81 -18.89
N ALA A 205 -5.18 0.78 -18.46
CA ALA A 205 -5.20 -0.51 -19.13
C ALA A 205 -6.61 -1.14 -19.15
N PHE A 206 -7.33 -1.04 -18.02
CA PHE A 206 -8.72 -1.51 -17.91
C PHE A 206 -9.66 -0.69 -18.79
N LEU A 207 -9.58 0.64 -18.73
CA LEU A 207 -10.43 1.53 -19.53
C LEU A 207 -10.27 1.30 -21.02
N VAL A 208 -9.02 1.12 -21.48
CA VAL A 208 -8.72 0.79 -22.88
C VAL A 208 -9.31 -0.57 -23.25
N ALA A 209 -9.11 -1.59 -22.42
CA ALA A 209 -9.59 -2.93 -22.71
C ALA A 209 -11.13 -3.01 -22.75
N VAL A 210 -11.82 -2.40 -21.79
CA VAL A 210 -13.28 -2.38 -21.74
C VAL A 210 -13.85 -1.57 -22.90
N THR A 211 -13.25 -0.44 -23.24
CA THR A 211 -13.73 0.41 -24.34
C THR A 211 -13.55 -0.30 -25.69
N ALA A 212 -12.35 -0.85 -25.93
CA ALA A 212 -12.06 -1.61 -27.15
C ALA A 212 -12.94 -2.87 -27.28
N ALA A 213 -13.12 -3.62 -26.19
CA ALA A 213 -14.02 -4.77 -26.18
C ALA A 213 -15.48 -4.34 -26.42
N SER A 214 -15.94 -3.26 -25.77
CA SER A 214 -17.30 -2.76 -25.94
C SER A 214 -17.57 -2.30 -27.37
N ASP A 215 -16.61 -1.65 -28.03
CA ASP A 215 -16.73 -1.25 -29.44
C ASP A 215 -16.86 -2.45 -30.37
N LEU A 216 -16.12 -3.53 -30.10
CA LEU A 216 -16.23 -4.79 -30.86
C LEU A 216 -17.60 -5.48 -30.69
N TYR A 217 -18.28 -5.25 -29.57
CA TYR A 217 -19.61 -5.82 -29.28
C TYR A 217 -20.80 -4.96 -29.72
N ARG A 218 -20.59 -3.70 -30.11
CA ARG A 218 -21.69 -2.76 -30.43
C ARG A 218 -22.42 -3.04 -31.75
N THR A 219 -21.88 -3.91 -32.59
CA THR A 219 -22.50 -4.37 -33.86
C THR A 219 -22.93 -5.83 -33.75
N ASP A 220 -23.55 -6.41 -34.79
CA ASP A 220 -23.77 -7.86 -34.94
C ASP A 220 -22.41 -8.59 -34.97
N ALA A 221 -21.78 -8.72 -33.80
CA ALA A 221 -20.39 -9.12 -33.64
C ALA A 221 -20.21 -10.54 -34.16
N THR A 222 -19.31 -10.71 -35.14
CA THR A 222 -19.00 -12.03 -35.68
C THR A 222 -18.04 -12.76 -34.73
N PRO A 223 -17.86 -14.08 -34.87
CA PRO A 223 -16.88 -14.82 -34.04
C PRO A 223 -15.47 -14.22 -34.04
N LYS A 224 -15.08 -13.53 -35.12
CA LYS A 224 -13.81 -12.79 -35.18
C LYS A 224 -13.76 -11.65 -34.16
N GLU A 225 -14.80 -10.83 -34.06
CA GLU A 225 -14.88 -9.74 -33.08
C GLU A 225 -14.92 -10.29 -31.65
N TRP A 226 -15.62 -11.41 -31.42
CA TRP A 226 -15.64 -12.08 -30.11
C TRP A 226 -14.25 -12.58 -29.69
N GLY A 227 -13.54 -13.25 -30.60
CA GLY A 227 -12.17 -13.71 -30.36
C GLY A 227 -11.21 -12.53 -30.14
N THR A 228 -11.40 -11.43 -30.87
CA THR A 228 -10.58 -10.22 -30.71
C THR A 228 -10.83 -9.56 -29.35
N ALA A 229 -12.09 -9.46 -28.92
CA ALA A 229 -12.45 -8.92 -27.61
C ALA A 229 -11.86 -9.79 -26.47
N ALA A 230 -11.90 -11.12 -26.61
CA ALA A 230 -11.26 -12.02 -25.66
C ALA A 230 -9.74 -11.81 -25.56
N LEU A 231 -9.05 -11.57 -26.69
CA LEU A 231 -7.62 -11.24 -26.69
C LEU A 231 -7.33 -9.89 -26.02
N VAL A 232 -8.18 -8.88 -26.23
CA VAL A 232 -8.07 -7.58 -25.57
C VAL A 232 -8.20 -7.72 -24.05
N VAL A 233 -9.17 -8.51 -23.58
CA VAL A 233 -9.32 -8.80 -22.14
C VAL A 233 -8.13 -9.61 -21.61
N GLY A 234 -7.63 -10.57 -22.38
CA GLY A 234 -6.41 -11.32 -22.05
C GLY A 234 -5.19 -10.41 -21.87
N TRP A 235 -4.99 -9.46 -22.79
CA TRP A 235 -3.95 -8.44 -22.67
C TRP A 235 -4.09 -7.64 -21.37
N PHE A 236 -5.31 -7.23 -21.00
CA PHE A 236 -5.53 -6.53 -19.72
C PHE A 236 -5.17 -7.40 -18.51
N VAL A 237 -5.55 -8.68 -18.51
CA VAL A 237 -5.16 -9.61 -17.43
C VAL A 237 -3.64 -9.72 -17.32
N ASP A 238 -2.92 -9.72 -18.43
CA ASP A 238 -1.45 -9.66 -18.43
C ASP A 238 -0.93 -8.34 -17.84
N GLN A 239 -1.60 -7.21 -18.12
CA GLN A 239 -1.26 -5.91 -17.52
C GLN A 239 -1.48 -5.86 -16.00
N MET A 240 -2.25 -6.77 -15.40
CA MET A 240 -2.44 -6.83 -13.95
C MET A 240 -1.34 -7.62 -13.23
N ARG A 241 -0.48 -8.36 -13.93
CA ARG A 241 0.57 -9.17 -13.29
C ARG A 241 1.78 -8.29 -12.97
N ASN A 242 2.22 -8.27 -11.70
CA ASN A 242 3.37 -7.46 -11.25
C ASN A 242 3.29 -5.99 -11.73
N ASN A 243 2.07 -5.46 -11.71
CA ASN A 243 1.72 -4.16 -12.26
C ASN A 243 1.93 -3.02 -11.27
N ALA A 244 2.62 -3.25 -10.17
CA ALA A 244 2.88 -2.22 -9.18
C ALA A 244 4.28 -2.34 -8.56
N VAL A 245 4.72 -1.24 -7.97
CA VAL A 245 5.87 -1.18 -7.08
C VAL A 245 5.45 -0.47 -5.81
N SER A 246 5.60 -1.14 -4.68
CA SER A 246 5.40 -0.52 -3.37
C SER A 246 6.74 -0.05 -2.82
N VAL A 247 6.84 1.24 -2.53
CA VAL A 247 8.01 1.86 -1.93
C VAL A 247 7.75 2.13 -0.46
N ARG A 248 8.46 1.42 0.42
CA ARG A 248 8.39 1.58 1.87
C ARG A 248 9.40 2.63 2.33
N MET A 249 8.92 3.57 3.13
CA MET A 249 9.68 4.66 3.75
C MET A 249 9.30 4.79 5.22
N GLY A 250 9.91 3.96 6.08
CA GLY A 250 9.50 3.84 7.48
C GLY A 250 8.11 3.20 7.62
N GLN A 251 7.15 3.94 8.19
CA GLN A 251 5.74 3.50 8.28
C GLN A 251 4.95 3.73 7.00
N GLU A 252 5.40 4.62 6.13
CA GLU A 252 4.69 4.96 4.91
C GLU A 252 5.02 3.95 3.82
N VAL A 253 4.01 3.57 3.04
CA VAL A 253 4.20 2.76 1.84
C VAL A 253 3.45 3.46 0.72
N VAL A 254 4.16 3.82 -0.35
CA VAL A 254 3.56 4.45 -1.53
C VAL A 254 3.55 3.45 -2.66
N GLN A 255 2.39 3.25 -3.28
CA GLN A 255 2.21 2.29 -4.36
C GLN A 255 2.12 2.98 -5.72
N PHE A 256 3.03 2.59 -6.60
CA PHE A 256 3.10 3.11 -7.96
C PHE A 256 2.62 2.04 -8.93
N ILE A 257 1.63 2.38 -9.75
CA ILE A 257 1.03 1.47 -10.73
C ILE A 257 1.78 1.60 -12.04
N LYS A 258 2.30 0.49 -12.53
CA LYS A 258 2.99 0.38 -13.81
C LYS A 258 1.96 0.51 -14.94
N GLN A 259 2.22 1.43 -15.85
CA GLN A 259 1.43 1.66 -17.05
C GLN A 259 1.90 0.79 -18.23
N PRO A 260 1.07 0.58 -19.26
CA PRO A 260 1.46 -0.21 -20.44
C PRO A 260 2.71 0.31 -21.18
N ASP A 261 2.99 1.61 -21.10
CA ASP A 261 4.19 2.24 -21.66
C ASP A 261 5.46 2.03 -20.80
N GLY A 262 5.32 1.36 -19.65
CA GLY A 262 6.39 1.09 -18.69
C GLY A 262 6.63 2.20 -17.67
N THR A 263 5.92 3.33 -17.75
CA THR A 263 5.96 4.39 -16.75
C THR A 263 5.22 3.97 -15.48
N TYR A 264 5.36 4.76 -14.41
CA TYR A 264 4.76 4.48 -13.11
C TYR A 264 3.91 5.66 -12.64
N THR A 265 2.63 5.40 -12.36
CA THR A 265 1.68 6.38 -11.86
C THR A 265 1.57 6.31 -10.33
N PRO A 266 1.81 7.40 -9.60
CA PRO A 266 1.66 7.43 -8.15
C PRO A 266 0.17 7.38 -7.74
N PRO A 267 -0.13 7.22 -6.43
CA PRO A 267 -1.49 7.40 -5.92
C PRO A 267 -2.03 8.82 -6.19
N PRO A 268 -3.36 9.02 -6.19
CA PRO A 268 -3.95 10.35 -6.30
C PRO A 268 -3.35 11.34 -5.29
N GLY A 269 -3.10 12.58 -5.73
CA GLY A 269 -2.63 13.65 -4.85
C GLY A 269 -1.13 13.60 -4.51
N MET A 270 -0.42 12.55 -4.93
CA MET A 270 1.02 12.40 -4.69
C MET A 270 1.85 13.02 -5.80
N THR A 271 2.90 13.74 -5.40
CA THR A 271 3.84 14.41 -6.32
C THR A 271 5.14 13.64 -6.51
N MET A 272 5.29 12.50 -5.82
CA MET A 272 6.43 11.63 -5.96
C MET A 272 6.36 10.89 -7.30
N THR A 273 7.51 10.67 -7.93
CA THR A 273 7.59 9.91 -9.19
C THR A 273 8.54 8.74 -9.02
N LEU A 274 8.22 7.63 -9.66
CA LEU A 274 9.06 6.45 -9.70
C LEU A 274 9.51 6.19 -11.13
N SER A 275 10.80 5.91 -11.29
CA SER A 275 11.39 5.52 -12.56
C SER A 275 12.25 4.27 -12.38
N LYS A 276 12.59 3.61 -13.49
CA LYS A 276 13.46 2.45 -13.50
C LYS A 276 14.65 2.71 -14.42
N VAL A 277 15.87 2.67 -13.87
CA VAL A 277 17.13 2.93 -14.57
C VAL A 277 18.02 1.70 -14.42
N SER A 278 18.45 1.09 -15.52
CA SER A 278 19.32 -0.09 -15.51
C SER A 278 18.85 -1.22 -14.57
N ASN A 279 17.55 -1.53 -14.61
CA ASN A 279 16.85 -2.50 -13.74
C ASN A 279 16.71 -2.12 -12.25
N ALA A 280 17.19 -0.96 -11.82
CA ALA A 280 17.03 -0.46 -10.47
C ALA A 280 15.97 0.65 -10.39
N TYR A 281 15.29 0.77 -9.26
CA TYR A 281 14.28 1.82 -9.06
C TYR A 281 14.93 3.13 -8.60
N GLN A 282 14.36 4.26 -9.01
CA GLN A 282 14.68 5.58 -8.49
C GLN A 282 13.40 6.35 -8.20
N LEU A 283 13.23 6.73 -6.95
CA LEU A 283 12.11 7.50 -6.45
C LEU A 283 12.52 8.98 -6.33
N LYS A 284 11.86 9.88 -7.03
CA LYS A 284 12.03 11.33 -6.87
C LYS A 284 10.92 11.87 -5.97
N GLN A 285 11.32 12.49 -4.87
CA GLN A 285 10.44 13.17 -3.94
C GLN A 285 10.09 14.58 -4.46
N ARG A 286 9.04 15.17 -3.88
CA ARG A 286 8.50 16.48 -4.29
C ARG A 286 9.55 17.59 -4.39
N LEU A 287 10.41 17.71 -3.38
CA LEU A 287 11.43 18.76 -3.29
C LEU A 287 12.75 18.39 -3.98
N GLY A 288 12.72 17.38 -4.86
CA GLY A 288 13.84 17.02 -5.73
C GLY A 288 14.81 15.98 -5.17
N ASN A 289 14.76 15.67 -3.88
CA ASN A 289 15.53 14.55 -3.32
C ASN A 289 15.18 13.23 -4.02
N THR A 290 16.19 12.42 -4.34
CA THR A 290 16.01 11.14 -5.01
C THR A 290 16.54 9.99 -4.16
N ILE A 291 15.72 8.95 -3.98
CA ILE A 291 16.12 7.69 -3.36
C ILE A 291 16.44 6.71 -4.49
N HIS A 292 17.67 6.21 -4.50
CA HIS A 292 18.12 5.18 -5.43
C HIS A 292 18.04 3.83 -4.75
N PHE A 293 17.52 2.83 -5.46
CA PHE A 293 17.50 1.45 -5.01
C PHE A 293 18.51 0.63 -5.82
N ASP A 294 18.91 -0.53 -5.32
CA ASP A 294 19.67 -1.52 -6.09
C ASP A 294 18.73 -2.41 -6.92
N THR A 295 19.29 -3.38 -7.64
CA THR A 295 18.51 -4.30 -8.51
C THR A 295 17.60 -5.25 -7.74
N VAL A 296 17.79 -5.39 -6.42
CA VAL A 296 16.91 -6.19 -5.54
C VAL A 296 15.99 -5.32 -4.70
N GLY A 297 15.99 -4.01 -4.92
CA GLY A 297 15.05 -3.08 -4.32
C GLY A 297 15.43 -2.54 -2.94
N LYS A 298 16.68 -2.65 -2.47
CA LYS A 298 17.12 -1.94 -1.24
C LYS A 298 17.70 -0.58 -1.58
N ALA A 299 17.46 0.42 -0.74
CA ALA A 299 18.04 1.73 -0.97
C ALA A 299 19.57 1.64 -1.00
N SER A 300 20.19 2.24 -2.01
CA SER A 300 21.65 2.37 -2.11
C SER A 300 22.11 3.74 -1.65
N LYS A 301 21.35 4.79 -2.01
CA LYS A 301 21.62 6.16 -1.59
C LYS A 301 20.40 7.07 -1.65
N ILE A 302 20.43 8.15 -0.88
CA ILE A 302 19.55 9.32 -1.01
C ILE A 302 20.42 10.48 -1.48
N VAL A 303 19.97 11.19 -2.52
CA VAL A 303 20.68 12.33 -3.10
C VAL A 303 19.78 13.54 -3.03
N ASP A 304 20.29 14.67 -2.57
CA ASP A 304 19.53 15.94 -2.60
C ASP A 304 19.73 16.69 -3.92
N VAL A 305 19.01 17.80 -4.07
CA VAL A 305 19.08 18.66 -5.26
C VAL A 305 20.47 19.26 -5.52
N ASP A 306 21.33 19.33 -4.49
CA ASP A 306 22.69 19.84 -4.60
C ASP A 306 23.71 18.69 -4.84
N GLY A 307 23.24 17.46 -5.03
CA GLY A 307 24.09 16.29 -5.31
C GLY A 307 24.77 15.68 -4.10
N ARG A 308 24.41 16.08 -2.87
CA ARG A 308 24.96 15.44 -1.65
C ARG A 308 24.26 14.14 -1.37
N GLU A 309 25.03 13.17 -0.88
CA GLU A 309 24.58 11.79 -0.77
C GLU A 309 24.57 11.28 0.68
N MET A 310 23.54 10.52 1.02
CA MET A 310 23.55 9.59 2.15
C MET A 310 23.56 8.17 1.58
N ASN A 311 24.52 7.36 2.00
CA ASN A 311 24.80 6.04 1.45
C ASN A 311 24.37 4.92 2.41
N PHE A 312 23.75 3.89 1.86
CA PHE A 312 23.31 2.68 2.55
C PHE A 312 24.25 1.54 2.18
N ASN A 313 24.99 1.02 3.17
CA ASN A 313 25.95 -0.04 2.97
C ASN A 313 25.41 -1.32 3.61
N TYR A 314 25.44 -2.42 2.88
CA TYR A 314 24.95 -3.72 3.33
C TYR A 314 26.10 -4.70 3.51
N HIS A 315 25.94 -5.67 4.41
CA HIS A 315 26.82 -6.82 4.45
C HIS A 315 26.70 -7.60 3.13
N THR A 316 27.84 -8.02 2.58
CA THR A 316 27.93 -8.73 1.28
C THR A 316 28.23 -10.22 1.45
N SER A 317 28.44 -10.68 2.68
CA SER A 317 28.76 -12.07 3.01
C SER A 317 28.46 -12.36 4.49
N GLY A 318 28.54 -13.64 4.88
CA GLY A 318 28.34 -14.08 6.26
C GLY A 318 26.86 -14.21 6.65
N ALA A 319 26.61 -14.43 7.94
CA ALA A 319 25.26 -14.66 8.48
C ALA A 319 24.29 -13.49 8.24
N ASN A 320 24.81 -12.25 8.21
CA ASN A 320 24.03 -11.03 8.04
C ASN A 320 23.95 -10.57 6.57
N ASN A 321 24.31 -11.42 5.60
CA ASN A 321 24.38 -11.04 4.19
C ASN A 321 23.06 -10.37 3.74
N GLY A 322 23.19 -9.14 3.25
CA GLY A 322 22.08 -8.35 2.76
C GLY A 322 21.37 -7.48 3.80
N PHE A 323 21.72 -7.56 5.10
CA PHE A 323 21.31 -6.61 6.13
C PHE A 323 22.18 -5.35 6.10
N ILE A 324 21.67 -4.24 6.65
CA ILE A 324 22.38 -2.97 6.69
C ILE A 324 23.62 -3.14 7.57
N ASN A 325 24.80 -2.79 7.06
CA ASN A 325 26.03 -2.74 7.84
C ASN A 325 26.18 -1.34 8.47
N TYR A 326 26.12 -0.30 7.65
CA TYR A 326 26.10 1.08 8.12
C TYR A 326 25.40 2.02 7.14
N VAL A 327 24.88 3.12 7.68
CA VAL A 327 24.39 4.26 6.90
C VAL A 327 25.26 5.45 7.22
N GLU A 328 25.70 6.16 6.19
CA GLU A 328 26.56 7.33 6.32
C GLU A 328 25.98 8.49 5.51
N ASP A 329 25.86 9.66 6.13
CA ASP A 329 25.39 10.87 5.47
C ASP A 329 26.50 11.65 4.77
N HIS A 330 26.15 12.75 4.09
CA HIS A 330 27.12 13.49 3.28
C HIS A 330 28.26 14.11 4.11
N ALA A 331 28.06 14.28 5.42
CA ALA A 331 29.02 14.89 6.33
C ALA A 331 29.92 13.84 7.00
N GLY A 332 29.79 12.55 6.62
CA GLY A 332 30.54 11.44 7.20
C GLY A 332 30.05 11.03 8.59
N ARG A 333 28.85 11.45 9.01
CA ARG A 333 28.22 10.91 10.23
C ARG A 333 27.66 9.55 9.90
N ARG A 334 27.96 8.56 10.74
CA ARG A 334 27.71 7.15 10.44
C ARG A 334 26.99 6.46 11.58
N TYR A 335 25.95 5.70 11.26
CA TYR A 335 25.33 4.72 12.15
C TYR A 335 25.70 3.32 11.69
N THR A 336 26.36 2.57 12.57
CA THR A 336 26.79 1.19 12.35
C THR A 336 25.85 0.23 13.06
N PHE A 337 25.39 -0.80 12.37
CA PHE A 337 24.40 -1.76 12.86
C PHE A 337 25.10 -3.06 13.24
N ALA A 338 24.87 -3.53 14.46
CA ALA A 338 25.29 -4.86 14.89
C ALA A 338 24.07 -5.75 15.15
N TYR A 339 24.24 -7.05 14.93
CA TYR A 339 23.14 -8.02 14.95
C TYR A 339 23.39 -9.14 15.96
N SER A 340 22.30 -9.64 16.54
CA SER A 340 22.23 -10.92 17.26
C SER A 340 21.28 -11.83 16.48
N GLY A 341 21.81 -12.85 15.82
CA GLY A 341 21.03 -13.61 14.83
C GLY A 341 20.59 -12.70 13.69
N ASN A 342 19.29 -12.64 13.43
CA ASN A 342 18.70 -11.80 12.37
C ASN A 342 18.15 -10.47 12.89
N HIS A 343 18.44 -10.08 14.13
CA HIS A 343 17.87 -8.90 14.76
C HIS A 343 18.94 -7.89 15.12
N ILE A 344 18.63 -6.60 14.95
CA ILE A 344 19.56 -5.51 15.29
C ILE A 344 19.73 -5.49 16.80
N ALA A 345 20.94 -5.79 17.29
CA ALA A 345 21.25 -5.76 18.71
C ALA A 345 21.66 -4.36 19.18
N ASN A 346 22.39 -3.62 18.34
CA ASN A 346 22.76 -2.24 18.64
C ASN A 346 22.96 -1.42 17.37
N ILE A 347 22.84 -0.10 17.54
CA ILE A 347 23.21 0.91 16.54
C ILE A 347 24.13 1.91 17.21
N THR A 348 25.33 2.08 16.66
CA THR A 348 26.37 2.93 17.25
C THR A 348 26.75 4.04 16.28
N ASP A 349 26.86 5.28 16.77
CA ASP A 349 27.38 6.38 15.97
C ASP A 349 28.92 6.40 15.92
N ASN A 350 29.50 7.20 15.02
CA ASN A 350 30.94 7.32 14.88
C ASN A 350 31.56 8.48 15.70
N THR A 351 30.90 8.92 16.78
CA THR A 351 31.45 9.94 17.68
C THR A 351 32.46 9.35 18.66
N SER A 352 33.19 10.21 19.38
CA SER A 352 34.16 9.81 20.40
C SER A 352 33.94 10.63 21.68
N PRO A 353 33.41 10.04 22.78
CA PRO A 353 32.95 8.64 22.89
C PRO A 353 31.71 8.38 22.03
N SER A 354 31.58 7.16 21.50
CA SER A 354 30.43 6.76 20.67
C SER A 354 29.15 6.70 21.49
N ARG A 355 28.04 7.11 20.88
CA ARG A 355 26.69 6.92 21.42
C ARG A 355 26.08 5.66 20.81
N SER A 356 25.28 4.93 21.59
CA SER A 356 24.67 3.69 21.13
C SER A 356 23.23 3.54 21.58
N ILE A 357 22.38 3.02 20.70
CA ILE A 357 21.07 2.45 21.05
C ILE A 357 21.24 0.94 21.15
N SER A 358 20.63 0.29 22.15
CA SER A 358 20.61 -1.17 22.25
C SER A 358 19.20 -1.73 22.31
N PHE A 359 19.02 -2.94 21.78
CA PHE A 359 17.75 -3.62 21.66
C PHE A 359 17.81 -5.01 22.27
N GLY A 360 16.79 -5.36 23.05
CA GLY A 360 16.61 -6.69 23.61
C GLY A 360 15.35 -7.35 23.07
N TYR A 361 15.40 -8.68 22.94
CA TYR A 361 14.34 -9.49 22.37
C TYR A 361 13.86 -10.55 23.34
N ASP A 362 12.59 -10.94 23.26
CA ASP A 362 12.13 -12.14 23.97
C ASP A 362 12.67 -13.40 23.29
N THR A 363 12.96 -14.43 24.09
CA THR A 363 13.68 -15.63 23.62
C THR A 363 12.83 -16.60 22.82
N THR A 364 11.50 -16.45 22.83
CA THR A 364 10.57 -17.44 22.28
C THR A 364 10.01 -17.00 20.93
N HIS A 365 9.68 -15.71 20.80
CA HIS A 365 8.94 -15.13 19.69
C HIS A 365 9.68 -13.98 19.00
N TRP A 366 10.89 -13.62 19.48
CA TRP A 366 11.71 -12.54 18.92
C TRP A 366 11.00 -11.18 18.82
N ASN A 367 10.05 -10.90 19.72
CA ASN A 367 9.52 -9.56 19.85
C ASN A 367 10.56 -8.65 20.50
N LEU A 368 10.61 -7.39 20.05
CA LEU A 368 11.44 -6.37 20.68
C LEU A 368 10.92 -6.10 22.10
N SER A 369 11.57 -6.66 23.12
CA SER A 369 11.13 -6.56 24.51
C SER A 369 11.55 -5.24 25.14
N ASN A 370 12.68 -4.67 24.72
CA ASN A 370 13.16 -3.39 25.22
C ASN A 370 14.08 -2.67 24.23
N ALA A 371 14.16 -1.35 24.40
CA ALA A 371 15.10 -0.48 23.73
C ALA A 371 15.73 0.48 24.75
N THR A 372 17.05 0.62 24.72
CA THR A 372 17.81 1.53 25.59
C THR A 372 18.44 2.62 24.74
N ASP A 373 18.14 3.87 25.08
CA ASP A 373 18.66 5.04 24.38
C ASP A 373 20.15 5.32 24.71
N PRO A 374 20.79 6.30 24.04
CA PRO A 374 22.17 6.67 24.34
C PRO A 374 22.45 7.22 25.75
N GLU A 375 21.41 7.63 26.48
CA GLU A 375 21.50 8.10 27.88
C GLU A 375 21.35 6.96 28.89
N GLY A 376 21.09 5.73 28.43
CA GLY A 376 20.89 4.55 29.27
C GLY A 376 19.45 4.37 29.76
N LYS A 377 18.48 5.09 29.22
CA LYS A 377 17.06 4.97 29.58
C LYS A 377 16.41 3.82 28.79
N THR A 378 15.84 2.86 29.50
CA THR A 378 15.28 1.63 28.90
C THR A 378 13.75 1.61 28.86
N TYR A 379 13.19 1.64 27.66
CA TYR A 379 11.77 1.49 27.39
C TYR A 379 11.42 0.02 27.17
N ARG A 380 10.22 -0.42 27.60
CA ARG A 380 9.83 -1.85 27.56
C ARG A 380 8.47 -2.06 26.89
N TYR A 381 8.36 -3.19 26.22
CA TYR A 381 7.20 -3.58 25.43
C TYR A 381 6.78 -5.00 25.82
N ASP A 382 5.57 -5.13 26.34
CA ASP A 382 4.98 -6.43 26.66
C ASP A 382 3.98 -6.80 25.58
N TYR A 383 4.05 -8.03 25.10
CA TYR A 383 3.25 -8.52 23.98
C TYR A 383 2.22 -9.54 24.46
N SER A 384 1.14 -9.63 23.70
CA SER A 384 0.18 -10.72 23.80
C SER A 384 0.86 -12.07 23.54
N VAL A 385 0.51 -13.04 24.37
CA VAL A 385 0.97 -14.43 24.30
C VAL A 385 -0.19 -15.35 23.96
N ALA A 386 0.09 -16.55 23.43
CA ALA A 386 -0.90 -17.54 23.02
C ALA A 386 -2.00 -17.81 24.06
N ASP A 387 -1.66 -17.71 25.35
CA ASP A 387 -2.51 -18.06 26.50
C ASP A 387 -3.34 -16.88 27.08
N ASP A 388 -3.36 -15.71 26.43
CA ASP A 388 -4.25 -14.63 26.86
C ASP A 388 -5.73 -15.04 26.72
N PRO A 389 -6.61 -14.80 27.72
CA PRO A 389 -8.02 -15.15 27.63
C PRO A 389 -8.71 -14.46 26.44
N GLY A 390 -9.09 -15.24 25.42
CA GLY A 390 -9.68 -14.75 24.17
C GLY A 390 -8.73 -14.75 22.96
N ASN A 391 -7.46 -15.10 23.15
CA ASN A 391 -6.48 -15.26 22.08
C ASN A 391 -6.56 -16.67 21.49
N THR A 392 -7.03 -16.79 20.25
CA THR A 392 -6.97 -18.05 19.48
C THR A 392 -5.81 -17.95 18.50
N THR A 393 -4.59 -18.25 18.95
CA THR A 393 -3.36 -18.51 18.14
C THR A 393 -2.88 -17.45 17.12
N ALA A 394 -3.63 -16.36 16.87
CA ALA A 394 -3.33 -15.34 15.84
C ALA A 394 -3.12 -13.93 16.42
N SER A 395 -3.14 -13.77 17.75
CA SER A 395 -2.90 -12.48 18.42
C SER A 395 -1.49 -12.32 18.94
N GLU A 396 -0.58 -13.26 18.72
CA GLU A 396 0.81 -13.14 19.17
C GLU A 396 1.45 -11.86 18.57
N HIS A 397 2.39 -11.27 19.29
CA HIS A 397 3.17 -10.10 18.85
C HIS A 397 2.46 -8.73 18.84
N ARG A 398 1.30 -8.59 19.50
CA ARG A 398 0.66 -7.28 19.70
C ARG A 398 1.05 -6.65 21.02
N ILE A 399 1.44 -5.38 21.03
CA ILE A 399 1.84 -4.69 22.28
C ILE A 399 0.62 -4.57 23.20
N VAL A 400 0.60 -5.35 24.28
CA VAL A 400 -0.39 -5.27 25.36
C VAL A 400 -0.03 -4.18 26.35
N ARG A 401 1.26 -3.91 26.59
CA ARG A 401 1.69 -2.87 27.54
C ARG A 401 2.94 -2.16 27.06
N LEU A 402 2.92 -0.84 27.12
CA LEU A 402 4.07 0.03 26.89
C LEU A 402 4.53 0.63 28.22
N ARG A 403 5.84 0.60 28.49
CA ARG A 403 6.42 1.18 29.72
C ARG A 403 7.53 2.18 29.41
N ASN A 404 7.55 3.28 30.17
CA ASN A 404 8.61 4.30 30.10
C ASN A 404 9.92 3.80 30.74
N HIS A 405 10.93 4.66 30.75
CA HIS A 405 12.24 4.34 31.33
C HIS A 405 12.21 4.10 32.84
N ASP A 406 11.24 4.69 33.55
CA ASP A 406 11.02 4.49 34.98
C ASP A 406 10.26 3.19 35.28
N GLY A 407 9.81 2.47 34.24
CA GLY A 407 9.05 1.22 34.35
C GLY A 407 7.55 1.42 34.54
N GLU A 408 7.06 2.66 34.51
CA GLU A 408 5.65 3.00 34.61
C GLU A 408 4.94 2.65 33.31
N THR A 409 3.70 2.15 33.42
CA THR A 409 2.85 1.94 32.24
C THR A 409 2.48 3.29 31.63
N ILE A 410 2.64 3.39 30.32
CA ILE A 410 2.13 4.51 29.53
C ILE A 410 0.74 4.16 29.01
N THR A 411 0.62 2.98 28.41
CA THR A 411 -0.64 2.48 27.87
C THR A 411 -0.73 0.96 28.02
N GLN A 412 -1.96 0.46 28.12
CA GLN A 412 -2.27 -0.96 28.08
C GLN A 412 -3.44 -1.23 27.15
N ASN A 413 -3.26 -2.14 26.20
CA ASN A 413 -4.23 -2.46 25.15
C ASN A 413 -4.92 -3.79 25.42
N VAL A 414 -6.21 -3.87 25.08
CA VAL A 414 -6.98 -5.10 24.96
C VAL A 414 -7.48 -5.20 23.53
N TRP A 415 -7.35 -6.39 22.95
CA TRP A 415 -7.61 -6.65 21.55
C TRP A 415 -8.94 -7.39 21.36
N ASP A 416 -9.66 -7.08 20.28
CA ASP A 416 -10.76 -7.93 19.80
C ASP A 416 -10.25 -9.14 19.01
N SER A 417 -11.16 -10.04 18.63
CA SER A 417 -10.84 -11.25 17.86
C SER A 417 -10.32 -10.98 16.45
N LEU A 418 -10.49 -9.76 15.93
CA LEU A 418 -9.96 -9.32 14.63
C LEU A 418 -8.61 -8.60 14.77
N GLY A 419 -8.12 -8.44 15.99
CA GLY A 419 -6.83 -7.84 16.27
C GLY A 419 -6.79 -6.32 16.28
N ARG A 420 -7.94 -5.70 16.52
CA ARG A 420 -8.09 -4.26 16.71
C ARG A 420 -8.14 -3.94 18.19
N VAL A 421 -7.72 -2.74 18.58
CA VAL A 421 -7.80 -2.33 19.99
C VAL A 421 -9.27 -2.15 20.37
N GLU A 422 -9.79 -2.97 21.28
CA GLU A 422 -11.14 -2.88 21.83
C GLU A 422 -11.18 -1.93 23.03
N ARG A 423 -10.15 -1.99 23.89
CA ARG A 423 -10.01 -1.13 25.07
C ARG A 423 -8.58 -0.69 25.24
N GLN A 424 -8.41 0.51 25.77
CA GLN A 424 -7.11 1.05 26.13
C GLN A 424 -7.17 1.71 27.51
N PHE A 425 -6.19 1.40 28.35
CA PHE A 425 -6.08 1.95 29.70
C PHE A 425 -4.94 2.96 29.76
N LEU A 426 -5.29 4.21 30.07
CA LEU A 426 -4.30 5.27 30.25
C LEU A 426 -3.50 5.00 31.52
N HIS A 427 -2.16 4.93 31.39
CA HIS A 427 -1.25 4.54 32.46
C HIS A 427 -1.56 3.18 33.11
N GLY A 428 -2.32 2.31 32.44
CA GLY A 428 -2.79 1.04 33.00
C GLY A 428 -3.82 1.20 34.13
N ASP A 429 -4.41 2.39 34.32
CA ASP A 429 -5.44 2.61 35.32
C ASP A 429 -6.79 2.07 34.82
N PRO A 430 -7.39 1.04 35.47
CA PRO A 430 -8.67 0.47 35.04
C PRO A 430 -9.83 1.48 35.09
N ASN A 431 -9.69 2.59 35.83
CA ASN A 431 -10.69 3.65 35.89
C ASN A 431 -10.55 4.67 34.76
N LYS A 432 -9.46 4.63 34.00
CA LYS A 432 -9.20 5.52 32.85
C LYS A 432 -9.17 4.70 31.56
N THR A 433 -10.35 4.17 31.22
CA THR A 433 -10.52 3.29 30.06
C THR A 433 -11.17 4.00 28.88
N PHE A 434 -10.55 3.91 27.72
CA PHE A 434 -11.18 4.18 26.42
C PHE A 434 -11.74 2.88 25.85
N ARG A 435 -12.96 2.94 25.31
CA ARG A 435 -13.59 1.81 24.59
C ARG A 435 -13.77 2.18 23.13
N LEU A 436 -13.34 1.31 22.23
CA LEU A 436 -13.29 1.58 20.80
C LEU A 436 -14.19 0.59 20.06
N TYR A 437 -14.96 1.12 19.12
CA TYR A 437 -15.96 0.36 18.36
C TYR A 437 -15.79 0.65 16.87
N TYR A 438 -15.85 -0.42 16.07
CA TYR A 438 -15.56 -0.36 14.64
C TYR A 438 -16.74 -0.95 13.84
N THR A 439 -17.42 -0.10 13.07
CA THR A 439 -18.52 -0.49 12.16
C THR A 439 -18.13 -0.38 10.68
N GLY A 440 -17.00 0.28 10.39
CA GLY A 440 -16.47 0.49 9.04
C GLY A 440 -16.55 1.95 8.62
N ARG A 441 -17.76 2.53 8.53
CA ARG A 441 -17.97 3.94 8.12
C ARG A 441 -18.26 4.90 9.28
N ASP A 442 -18.69 4.40 10.43
CA ASP A 442 -18.96 5.18 11.65
C ASP A 442 -18.34 4.45 12.86
N ASN A 443 -17.06 4.72 13.09
CA ASN A 443 -16.35 4.15 14.22
C ASN A 443 -16.43 5.14 15.38
N TYR A 444 -16.44 4.68 16.62
CA TYR A 444 -16.58 5.59 17.75
C TYR A 444 -15.76 5.14 18.96
N GLU A 445 -15.41 6.15 19.76
CA GLU A 445 -14.64 6.02 20.98
C GLU A 445 -15.49 6.53 22.14
N VAL A 446 -15.50 5.78 23.24
CA VAL A 446 -16.09 6.20 24.51
C VAL A 446 -14.96 6.49 25.48
N ASN A 447 -14.85 7.74 25.91
CA ASN A 447 -13.83 8.18 26.87
C ASN A 447 -14.16 7.72 28.30
N PRO A 448 -13.22 7.85 29.27
CA PRO A 448 -13.46 7.44 30.66
C PRO A 448 -14.64 8.13 31.34
N GLN A 449 -15.01 9.33 30.89
CA GLN A 449 -16.14 10.11 31.40
C GLN A 449 -17.49 9.72 30.76
N GLY A 450 -17.49 8.79 29.80
CA GLY A 450 -18.68 8.34 29.06
C GLY A 450 -19.03 9.21 27.85
N GLY A 451 -18.23 10.22 27.53
CA GLY A 451 -18.38 11.00 26.31
C GLY A 451 -18.06 10.17 25.07
N VAL A 452 -18.86 10.31 24.02
CA VAL A 452 -18.75 9.52 22.78
C VAL A 452 -18.28 10.41 21.64
N THR A 453 -17.18 10.05 21.01
CA THR A 453 -16.68 10.71 19.80
C THR A 453 -16.87 9.76 18.62
N HIS A 454 -17.56 10.21 17.57
CA HIS A 454 -17.68 9.47 16.31
C HIS A 454 -16.64 9.92 15.29
N TYR A 455 -16.19 8.98 14.46
CA TYR A 455 -15.25 9.12 13.38
C TYR A 455 -15.88 8.55 12.10
N TYR A 456 -16.10 9.42 11.13
CA TYR A 456 -16.76 9.07 9.87
C TYR A 456 -15.75 8.85 8.75
N TYR A 457 -16.04 7.87 7.90
CA TYR A 457 -15.25 7.55 6.71
C TYR A 457 -16.12 7.52 5.46
N ASP A 458 -15.55 7.95 4.34
CA ASP A 458 -16.21 7.87 3.04
C ASP A 458 -16.08 6.46 2.41
N GLU A 459 -16.60 6.31 1.19
CA GLU A 459 -16.63 5.02 0.50
C GLU A 459 -15.24 4.48 0.12
N ARG A 460 -14.23 5.35 0.11
CA ARG A 460 -12.82 5.02 -0.12
C ARG A 460 -12.06 4.80 1.19
N GLY A 461 -12.73 4.84 2.34
CA GLY A 461 -12.11 4.70 3.66
C GLY A 461 -11.34 5.94 4.12
N ARG A 462 -11.53 7.10 3.47
CA ARG A 462 -10.88 8.36 3.88
C ARG A 462 -11.68 9.03 4.99
N ALA A 463 -11.00 9.65 5.94
CA ALA A 463 -11.59 10.43 7.02
C ALA A 463 -12.52 11.53 6.48
N SER A 464 -13.83 11.46 6.75
CA SER A 464 -14.80 12.43 6.22
C SER A 464 -15.37 13.37 7.28
N GLY A 465 -15.26 13.02 8.57
CA GLY A 465 -15.69 13.90 9.65
C GLY A 465 -15.60 13.29 11.04
N THR A 466 -15.92 14.09 12.04
CA THR A 466 -16.03 13.67 13.42
C THR A 466 -17.27 14.30 14.06
N LYS A 467 -17.81 13.64 15.09
CA LYS A 467 -18.82 14.22 15.98
C LYS A 467 -18.32 14.11 17.41
N ASP A 468 -18.20 15.24 18.09
CA ASP A 468 -17.74 15.28 19.47
C ASP A 468 -18.86 14.86 20.47
N PRO A 469 -18.53 14.66 21.76
CA PRO A 469 -19.52 14.30 22.77
C PRO A 469 -20.65 15.32 22.99
N ASP A 470 -20.41 16.60 22.65
CA ASP A 470 -21.40 17.67 22.73
C ASP A 470 -22.34 17.70 21.51
N GLY A 471 -22.06 16.87 20.51
CA GLY A 471 -22.84 16.71 19.30
C GLY A 471 -22.43 17.62 18.16
N ASN A 472 -21.34 18.39 18.30
CA ASN A 472 -20.82 19.23 17.22
C ASN A 472 -20.16 18.36 16.15
N VAL A 473 -20.49 18.62 14.89
CA VAL A 473 -20.01 17.86 13.75
C VAL A 473 -18.98 18.66 12.98
N SER A 474 -17.77 18.11 12.83
CA SER A 474 -16.78 18.61 11.89
C SER A 474 -16.71 17.69 10.67
N SER A 475 -16.50 18.23 9.48
CA SER A 475 -16.45 17.46 8.24
C SER A 475 -15.36 17.96 7.29
N MET A 476 -15.01 17.11 6.33
CA MET A 476 -14.15 17.47 5.22
C MET A 476 -14.59 16.76 3.94
N THR A 477 -14.32 17.39 2.80
CA THR A 477 -14.59 16.82 1.49
C THR A 477 -13.33 16.80 0.64
N TYR A 478 -13.31 15.93 -0.37
CA TYR A 478 -12.15 15.67 -1.20
C TYR A 478 -12.46 15.83 -2.69
N ASP A 479 -11.47 16.23 -3.48
CA ASP A 479 -11.54 16.14 -4.93
C ASP A 479 -11.21 14.73 -5.47
N GLY A 480 -11.25 14.58 -6.80
CA GLY A 480 -10.89 13.33 -7.49
C GLY A 480 -9.41 12.96 -7.42
N GLN A 481 -8.56 13.81 -6.82
CA GLN A 481 -7.14 13.58 -6.57
C GLN A 481 -6.86 13.32 -5.07
N ASP A 482 -7.89 12.98 -4.29
CA ASP A 482 -7.81 12.72 -2.85
C ASP A 482 -7.27 13.89 -2.01
N ARG A 483 -7.38 15.13 -2.51
CA ARG A 483 -7.01 16.34 -1.77
C ARG A 483 -8.22 16.94 -1.07
N VAL A 484 -8.04 17.40 0.18
CA VAL A 484 -9.10 18.07 0.94
C VAL A 484 -9.45 19.40 0.26
N VAL A 485 -10.70 19.58 -0.17
CA VAL A 485 -11.17 20.83 -0.80
C VAL A 485 -12.02 21.68 0.13
N THR A 486 -12.68 21.08 1.12
CA THR A 486 -13.36 21.83 2.18
C THR A 486 -13.12 21.21 3.55
N ARG A 487 -13.11 22.05 4.57
CA ARG A 487 -13.20 21.63 5.97
C ARG A 487 -14.22 22.50 6.69
N THR A 488 -15.21 21.87 7.30
CA THR A 488 -16.25 22.54 8.09
C THR A 488 -16.06 22.18 9.56
N THR A 489 -16.02 23.18 10.44
CA THR A 489 -15.89 22.98 11.89
C THR A 489 -17.25 22.72 12.55
N GLY A 490 -17.25 22.27 13.80
CA GLY A 490 -18.45 22.14 14.64
C GLY A 490 -19.29 23.42 14.76
N ALA A 491 -18.67 24.60 14.59
CA ALA A 491 -19.36 25.89 14.57
C ALA A 491 -19.95 26.26 13.19
N ASN A 492 -19.99 25.30 12.26
CA ASN A 492 -20.42 25.44 10.87
C ASN A 492 -19.60 26.48 10.08
N GLU A 493 -18.32 26.66 10.44
CA GLU A 493 -17.38 27.51 9.71
C GLU A 493 -16.66 26.68 8.66
N THR A 494 -16.72 27.10 7.40
CA THR A 494 -16.11 26.37 6.28
C THR A 494 -14.89 27.09 5.73
N THR A 495 -13.77 26.37 5.68
CA THR A 495 -12.56 26.75 4.94
C THR A 495 -12.52 25.97 3.63
N THR A 496 -12.20 26.66 2.52
CA THR A 496 -12.06 26.03 1.19
C THR A 496 -10.61 26.09 0.71
N PHE A 497 -10.12 25.01 0.11
CA PHE A 497 -8.75 24.87 -0.37
C PHE A 497 -8.73 24.71 -1.89
N HIS A 498 -7.85 25.45 -2.56
CA HIS A 498 -7.69 25.41 -4.01
C HIS A 498 -6.28 24.98 -4.37
N TYR A 499 -6.16 24.14 -5.39
CA TYR A 499 -4.90 23.56 -5.80
C TYR A 499 -4.66 23.75 -7.30
N ASP A 500 -3.39 23.81 -7.69
CA ASP A 500 -3.00 23.73 -9.10
C ASP A 500 -2.88 22.28 -9.62
N ALA A 501 -2.50 22.15 -10.89
CA ALA A 501 -2.27 20.87 -11.56
C ALA A 501 -1.03 20.12 -11.05
N ALA A 502 -0.11 20.80 -10.36
CA ALA A 502 1.07 20.21 -9.72
C ALA A 502 0.81 19.81 -8.25
N HIS A 503 -0.45 19.83 -7.81
CA HIS A 503 -0.87 19.56 -6.43
C HIS A 503 -0.31 20.54 -5.40
N ASN A 504 0.01 21.77 -5.80
CA ASN A 504 0.34 22.84 -4.88
C ASN A 504 -0.96 23.49 -4.36
N LEU A 505 -1.03 23.79 -3.06
CA LEU A 505 -2.12 24.58 -2.49
C LEU A 505 -1.91 26.04 -2.87
N THR A 506 -2.78 26.64 -3.69
CA THR A 506 -2.60 28.00 -4.22
C THR A 506 -3.46 29.04 -3.51
N ARG A 507 -4.58 28.63 -2.89
CA ARG A 507 -5.47 29.54 -2.17
C ARG A 507 -6.24 28.85 -1.05
N ILE A 508 -6.42 29.56 0.06
CA ILE A 508 -7.27 29.19 1.19
C ILE A 508 -8.33 30.27 1.37
N ASP A 509 -9.60 29.91 1.27
CA ASP A 509 -10.71 30.81 1.59
C ASP A 509 -11.13 30.60 3.04
N HIS A 510 -11.00 31.66 3.85
CA HIS A 510 -11.32 31.62 5.27
C HIS A 510 -12.84 31.80 5.50
N PRO A 511 -13.38 31.23 6.59
CA PRO A 511 -14.80 31.33 6.88
C PRO A 511 -15.24 32.78 7.16
N ARG A 512 -16.56 33.00 7.13
CA ARG A 512 -17.22 34.26 7.56
C ARG A 512 -16.69 35.52 6.86
N GLY A 513 -16.21 35.39 5.63
CA GLY A 513 -15.68 36.53 4.87
C GLY A 513 -14.32 37.03 5.37
N GLY A 514 -13.56 36.21 6.11
CA GLY A 514 -12.22 36.52 6.61
C GLY A 514 -11.13 36.64 5.53
N GLY A 515 -11.51 36.89 4.28
CA GLY A 515 -10.62 36.99 3.12
C GLY A 515 -10.03 35.65 2.69
N ASN A 516 -8.93 35.72 1.93
CA ASN A 516 -8.22 34.55 1.44
C ASN A 516 -6.72 34.68 1.67
N THR A 517 -6.05 33.53 1.80
CA THR A 517 -4.59 33.44 1.73
C THR A 517 -4.22 32.89 0.37
N THR A 518 -3.28 33.51 -0.34
CA THR A 518 -2.73 32.99 -1.59
C THR A 518 -1.29 32.51 -1.41
N LEU A 519 -0.91 31.47 -2.14
CA LEU A 519 0.41 30.86 -2.10
C LEU A 519 0.93 30.72 -3.54
N VAL A 520 2.14 31.22 -3.78
CA VAL A 520 2.85 31.16 -5.06
C VAL A 520 4.07 30.27 -4.89
N TYR A 521 4.43 29.53 -5.95
CA TYR A 521 5.52 28.56 -5.93
C TYR A 521 6.51 28.84 -7.05
N ASP A 522 7.78 28.52 -6.81
CA ASP A 522 8.84 28.59 -7.81
C ASP A 522 8.78 27.43 -8.82
N SER A 523 9.66 27.47 -9.82
CA SER A 523 9.76 26.41 -10.85
C SER A 523 10.13 25.02 -10.30
N LEU A 524 10.57 24.93 -9.04
CA LEU A 524 10.89 23.69 -8.33
C LEU A 524 9.75 23.27 -7.38
N HIS A 525 8.57 23.91 -7.47
CA HIS A 525 7.40 23.68 -6.62
C HIS A 525 7.64 23.94 -5.12
N ARG A 526 8.61 24.81 -4.81
CA ARG A 526 8.86 25.30 -3.45
C ARG A 526 8.07 26.59 -3.23
N LEU A 527 7.64 26.83 -2.00
CA LEU A 527 6.81 28.00 -1.66
C LEU A 527 7.65 29.26 -1.83
N ASP A 528 7.22 30.19 -2.68
CA ASP A 528 7.94 31.43 -3.02
C ASP A 528 7.36 32.63 -2.29
N LEU A 529 6.02 32.72 -2.22
CA LEU A 529 5.32 33.84 -1.60
C LEU A 529 4.01 33.36 -0.95
N VAL A 530 3.72 33.88 0.24
CA VAL A 530 2.40 33.81 0.87
C VAL A 530 1.85 35.22 1.02
N THR A 531 0.61 35.44 0.57
CA THR A 531 -0.15 36.68 0.87
C THR A 531 -1.27 36.33 1.82
N ASP A 532 -1.33 36.99 2.98
CA ASP A 532 -2.38 36.80 3.97
C ASP A 532 -3.68 37.56 3.60
N PRO A 533 -4.80 37.35 4.33
CA PRO A 533 -6.06 38.03 4.04
C PRO A 533 -6.04 39.55 4.19
N ASN A 534 -5.05 40.12 4.88
CA ASN A 534 -4.86 41.55 5.03
C ASN A 534 -3.95 42.13 3.92
N GLY A 535 -3.49 41.29 2.98
CA GLY A 535 -2.57 41.67 1.92
C GLY A 535 -1.09 41.69 2.34
N ILE A 536 -0.76 41.21 3.53
CA ILE A 536 0.64 41.14 3.99
C ILE A 536 1.33 39.99 3.27
N GLN A 537 2.44 40.31 2.63
CA GLN A 537 3.27 39.38 1.89
C GLN A 537 4.43 38.86 2.73
N THR A 538 4.71 37.57 2.60
CA THR A 538 5.86 36.88 3.18
C THR A 538 6.56 36.08 2.09
N ASP A 539 7.73 36.57 1.68
CA ASP A 539 8.58 35.90 0.69
C ASP A 539 9.44 34.80 1.34
N TYR A 540 9.71 33.76 0.55
CA TYR A 540 10.49 32.60 0.93
C TYR A 540 11.67 32.46 -0.04
N VAL A 541 12.88 32.76 0.46
CA VAL A 541 14.10 32.67 -0.34
C VAL A 541 14.89 31.42 0.04
N TYR A 542 15.21 30.59 -0.96
CA TYR A 542 15.98 29.37 -0.80
C TYR A 542 17.41 29.58 -1.32
N PHE A 543 18.38 29.62 -0.42
CA PHE A 543 19.80 29.73 -0.77
C PHE A 543 20.46 28.35 -0.86
N THR A 544 21.16 28.08 -1.96
CA THR A 544 22.13 26.99 -2.06
C THR A 544 23.41 27.45 -1.36
N ARG A 545 23.69 26.97 -0.13
CA ARG A 545 24.90 27.37 0.58
C ARG A 545 26.09 26.51 0.13
N GLU A 546 26.99 27.07 -0.67
CA GLU A 546 28.41 26.76 -0.55
C GLU A 546 28.98 27.64 0.57
N THR A 547 29.52 27.04 1.65
CA THR A 547 30.72 27.51 2.40
C THR A 547 31.02 26.70 3.67
N ALA A 548 32.32 26.51 3.91
CA ALA A 548 32.98 25.53 4.77
C ALA A 548 33.12 25.88 6.27
N THR A 549 32.21 26.63 6.88
CA THR A 549 32.32 26.95 8.32
C THR A 549 31.00 26.72 9.02
N GLY A 550 30.92 25.56 9.68
CA GLY A 550 29.77 25.07 10.42
C GLY A 550 29.28 26.05 11.49
N LYS A 551 28.29 26.83 11.11
CA LYS A 551 27.16 27.30 11.91
C LYS A 551 26.16 27.89 10.93
N ASP A 552 24.90 27.57 11.16
CA ASP A 552 23.70 28.36 10.85
C ASP A 552 22.59 27.58 10.16
N ARG A 553 21.43 27.70 10.81
CA ARG A 553 20.09 27.19 10.51
C ARG A 553 19.62 27.70 9.14
N PRO A 554 18.55 27.12 8.56
CA PRO A 554 17.77 27.85 7.55
C PRO A 554 17.40 29.23 8.11
N GLN A 555 17.92 30.30 7.51
CA GLN A 555 17.41 31.63 7.79
C GLN A 555 16.09 31.78 7.04
N PHE A 556 15.00 31.72 7.79
CA PHE A 556 13.74 32.35 7.43
C PHE A 556 14.00 33.86 7.38
N ILE A 557 14.27 34.41 6.20
CA ILE A 557 14.22 35.86 6.04
C ILE A 557 12.74 36.22 5.94
N LYS A 558 12.14 36.54 7.09
CA LYS A 558 10.91 37.33 7.12
C LYS A 558 11.30 38.72 6.59
N ALA A 559 11.13 38.95 5.30
CA ALA A 559 11.00 40.30 4.80
C ALA A 559 9.52 40.67 4.95
N PRO A 560 9.11 41.47 5.95
CA PRO A 560 7.87 42.20 5.80
C PRO A 560 8.12 43.20 4.67
N THR A 561 7.56 42.97 3.49
CA THR A 561 7.26 44.10 2.61
C THR A 561 6.18 44.90 3.31
N GLU A 562 6.59 45.97 4.00
CA GLU A 562 5.66 46.98 4.48
C GLU A 562 4.76 47.42 3.31
N PRO A 563 3.46 47.68 3.56
CA PRO A 563 2.64 48.31 2.56
C PRO A 563 3.29 49.66 2.23
N LEU A 564 3.57 49.89 0.94
CA LEU A 564 3.86 51.24 0.46
C LEU A 564 2.66 52.11 0.80
N MET A 565 2.73 52.84 1.91
CA MET A 565 1.85 53.96 2.17
C MET A 565 2.24 55.12 1.25
N SER A 566 1.26 55.52 0.44
CA SER A 566 0.89 56.90 0.10
C SER A 566 1.72 57.62 -0.97
N PRO A 567 1.16 58.65 -1.66
CA PRO A 567 0.11 59.60 -1.23
C PRO A 567 -1.33 59.07 -1.26
#